data_AF-A0A4V3JY11-F1
#
_entry.id   AF-A0A4V3JY11-F1
#
_cell.length_a   1.000
_cell.length_b   1.000
_cell.length_c   1.000
_cell.angle_alpha   90.00
_cell.angle_beta   90.00
_cell.angle_gamma   90.00
#
_symmetry.space_group_name_H-M   'P 1'
#
loop_
_entity.id
_entity.type
_entity.pdbx_description
1 polymer ?
#
loop_
_entity_poly.entity_id
_entity_poly.type
_entity_poly.pdbx_seq_one_letter_code
_entity_poly.pdbx_strand_id
1 'polypeptide(L)'
;MVCKGVSPDFKEGFKSISKGSYGFKFKQGRSSVFTKTINEYIYLNKNESQDELELGNQIQEKIKSLLTLDELDHIQSERKGGKYQNYDFIGYTKKKTPQGENLEIFTFELKATNKVSSISEAISQATSYKSTSNYTYIIIPMFDKKLFHDESRFDSFIDLCKENGLGILTIEVDPKKHQVLDVYEIIAPKKLEILDYSLYFGLLESKNLELCRMCKAIVSKEPDRKGCEWMINLENDSQCMKLLFQEKMVKLV
;
A
#
# COMPACT_ATOMS: atom_id res chain seq x y z
N MET A 1 -21.80 -28.15 12.65
CA MET A 1 -21.66 -29.62 12.71
C MET A 1 -21.18 -29.96 14.11
N VAL A 2 -22.02 -30.64 14.91
CA VAL A 2 -21.70 -30.99 16.29
C VAL A 2 -21.08 -32.39 16.27
N CYS A 3 -19.78 -32.50 16.52
CA CYS A 3 -19.15 -33.81 16.69
C CYS A 3 -19.37 -34.26 18.13
N LYS A 4 -20.23 -35.26 18.35
CA LYS A 4 -20.38 -35.93 19.65
C LYS A 4 -19.53 -37.20 19.67
N GLY A 5 -18.63 -37.27 20.65
CA GLY A 5 -17.93 -38.49 21.07
C GLY A 5 -16.47 -38.53 20.64
N VAL A 6 -15.55 -38.00 21.45
CA VAL A 6 -14.14 -38.41 21.46
C VAL A 6 -13.56 -38.26 22.88
N SER A 7 -12.76 -39.27 23.26
CA SER A 7 -11.92 -39.46 24.46
C SER A 7 -11.28 -38.20 25.08
N PRO A 8 -10.97 -38.19 26.41
CA PRO A 8 -10.34 -37.05 27.10
C PRO A 8 -8.95 -36.66 26.57
N ASP A 9 -8.27 -37.55 25.85
CA ASP A 9 -6.94 -37.29 25.30
C ASP A 9 -7.01 -36.96 23.82
N PHE A 10 -7.27 -35.69 23.51
CA PHE A 10 -7.05 -35.15 22.17
C PHE A 10 -5.54 -35.05 21.93
N LYS A 11 -4.99 -35.95 21.09
CA LYS A 11 -3.62 -35.89 20.57
C LYS A 11 -3.32 -34.48 20.04
N GLU A 12 -2.10 -33.98 20.25
CA GLU A 12 -1.62 -32.64 19.85
C GLU A 12 -1.98 -32.19 18.41
N GLY A 13 -2.25 -33.13 17.51
CA GLY A 13 -2.56 -32.88 16.09
C GLY A 13 -3.92 -32.25 15.75
N PHE A 14 -4.79 -31.96 16.71
CA PHE A 14 -6.13 -31.42 16.45
C PHE A 14 -6.34 -29.92 16.83
N LYS A 15 -5.30 -29.24 17.31
CA LYS A 15 -5.40 -27.84 17.77
C LYS A 15 -5.66 -26.84 16.64
N SER A 16 -5.31 -27.19 15.41
CA SER A 16 -5.52 -26.38 14.21
C SER A 16 -5.80 -27.25 12.99
N ILE A 17 -6.81 -26.89 12.20
CA ILE A 17 -7.07 -27.49 10.88
C ILE A 17 -6.98 -26.37 9.85
N SER A 18 -6.05 -26.49 8.91
CA SER A 18 -6.01 -25.69 7.69
C SER A 18 -6.76 -26.42 6.58
N LYS A 19 -7.75 -25.77 5.97
CA LYS A 19 -8.44 -26.29 4.78
C LYS A 19 -8.43 -25.21 3.70
N GLY A 20 -7.57 -25.40 2.69
CA GLY A 20 -7.35 -24.40 1.64
C GLY A 20 -6.89 -23.07 2.25
N SER A 21 -7.61 -22.00 1.93
CA SER A 21 -7.33 -20.62 2.34
C SER A 21 -7.73 -20.25 3.76
N TYR A 22 -8.21 -21.22 4.56
CA TYR A 22 -8.65 -21.00 5.93
C TYR A 22 -7.84 -21.80 6.94
N GLY A 23 -7.41 -21.13 8.01
CA GLY A 23 -6.97 -21.76 9.25
C GLY A 23 -8.02 -21.65 10.34
N PHE A 24 -8.44 -22.79 10.91
CA PHE A 24 -9.34 -22.85 12.07
C PHE A 24 -8.58 -23.25 13.33
N LYS A 25 -8.85 -22.59 14.45
CA LYS A 25 -8.36 -22.99 15.77
C LYS A 25 -9.51 -23.43 16.67
N PHE A 26 -9.28 -24.51 17.41
CA PHE A 26 -10.25 -25.03 18.36
C PHE A 26 -9.86 -24.60 19.77
N LYS A 27 -10.81 -23.98 20.49
CA LYS A 27 -10.64 -23.67 21.93
C LYS A 27 -11.60 -24.53 22.73
N GLN A 28 -11.10 -25.17 23.79
CA GLN A 28 -11.92 -25.92 24.73
C GLN A 28 -12.73 -24.95 25.60
N GLY A 29 -14.06 -25.14 25.63
CA GLY A 29 -14.95 -24.36 26.48
C GLY A 29 -14.96 -24.85 27.94
N ARG A 30 -15.92 -24.34 28.74
CA ARG A 30 -16.18 -24.82 30.13
C ARG A 30 -16.73 -26.26 30.20
N SER A 31 -17.01 -26.87 29.05
CA SER A 31 -17.45 -28.25 28.87
C SER A 31 -16.63 -28.91 27.76
N SER A 32 -16.88 -30.18 27.44
CA SER A 32 -16.29 -30.90 26.29
C SER A 32 -16.75 -30.37 24.92
N VAL A 33 -17.35 -29.17 24.88
CA VAL A 33 -17.74 -28.46 23.66
C VAL A 33 -16.58 -27.58 23.22
N PHE A 34 -16.10 -27.82 22.01
CA PHE A 34 -15.07 -27.03 21.35
C PHE A 34 -15.73 -25.98 20.45
N THR A 35 -15.30 -24.73 20.58
CA THR A 35 -15.77 -23.65 19.71
C THR A 35 -14.80 -23.50 18.54
N LYS A 36 -15.34 -23.47 17.33
CA LYS A 36 -14.60 -23.07 16.13
C LYS A 36 -14.35 -21.57 16.23
N THR A 37 -13.10 -21.21 16.41
CA THR A 37 -12.67 -19.81 16.48
C THR A 37 -11.59 -19.61 15.44
N ILE A 38 -11.71 -18.54 14.67
CA ILE A 38 -10.73 -18.03 13.70
C ILE A 38 -10.90 -18.54 12.26
N ASN A 39 -11.05 -17.58 11.35
CA ASN A 39 -10.80 -17.71 9.92
C ASN A 39 -9.53 -16.90 9.62
N GLU A 40 -8.35 -17.50 9.84
CA GLU A 40 -7.13 -16.96 9.22
C GLU A 40 -7.31 -17.08 7.71
N TYR A 41 -7.14 -15.98 6.98
CA TYR A 41 -7.24 -15.93 5.53
C TYR A 41 -5.86 -15.84 4.91
N ILE A 42 -5.65 -16.64 3.86
CA ILE A 42 -4.49 -16.56 2.97
C ILE A 42 -5.03 -16.44 1.55
N TYR A 43 -4.62 -15.40 0.84
CA TYR A 43 -4.85 -15.28 -0.60
C TYR A 43 -4.04 -16.34 -1.33
N LEU A 44 -4.72 -17.09 -2.19
CA LEU A 44 -4.12 -18.14 -3.01
C LEU A 44 -4.41 -17.83 -4.48
N ASN A 45 -3.40 -17.98 -5.34
CA ASN A 45 -3.58 -17.90 -6.78
C ASN A 45 -4.26 -19.16 -7.33
N LYS A 46 -4.42 -19.22 -8.66
CA LYS A 46 -5.04 -20.36 -9.37
C LYS A 46 -4.33 -21.70 -9.15
N ASN A 47 -3.07 -21.67 -8.74
CA ASN A 47 -2.26 -22.86 -8.45
C ASN A 47 -2.25 -23.23 -6.95
N GLU A 48 -3.14 -22.61 -6.16
CA GLU A 48 -3.26 -22.80 -4.70
C GLU A 48 -1.99 -22.39 -3.92
N SER A 49 -1.15 -21.52 -4.48
CA SER A 49 0.01 -20.95 -3.79
C SER A 49 -0.24 -19.52 -3.34
N GLN A 50 0.31 -19.13 -2.20
CA GLN A 50 0.30 -17.72 -1.77
C GLN A 50 1.07 -16.86 -2.78
N ASP A 51 0.43 -15.79 -3.25
CA ASP A 51 0.97 -14.93 -4.30
C ASP A 51 0.65 -13.45 -4.00
N GLU A 52 1.60 -12.78 -3.35
CA GLU A 52 1.47 -11.35 -3.01
C GLU A 52 1.50 -10.46 -4.26
N LEU A 53 2.25 -10.86 -5.28
CA LEU A 53 2.38 -10.09 -6.53
C LEU A 53 1.07 -10.11 -7.30
N GLU A 54 0.43 -11.28 -7.44
CA GLU A 54 -0.88 -11.38 -8.10
C GLU A 54 -1.95 -10.58 -7.35
N LEU A 55 -1.98 -10.69 -6.01
CA LEU A 55 -2.89 -9.89 -5.19
C LEU A 55 -2.64 -8.39 -5.39
N GLY A 56 -1.36 -7.98 -5.41
CA GLY A 56 -0.96 -6.59 -5.59
C GLY A 56 -1.44 -6.00 -6.91
N ASN A 57 -1.32 -6.77 -8.00
CA ASN A 57 -1.83 -6.39 -9.32
C ASN A 57 -3.35 -6.20 -9.33
N GLN A 58 -4.11 -7.00 -8.57
CA GLN A 58 -5.57 -6.87 -8.51
C GLN A 58 -6.06 -5.64 -7.74
N ILE A 59 -5.26 -5.15 -6.79
CA ILE A 59 -5.66 -4.05 -5.90
C ILE A 59 -5.10 -2.69 -6.32
N GLN A 60 -4.08 -2.63 -7.18
CA GLN A 60 -3.37 -1.40 -7.54
C GLN A 60 -4.32 -0.26 -7.97
N GLU A 61 -5.17 -0.48 -8.97
CA GLU A 61 -6.10 0.56 -9.45
C GLU A 61 -7.13 0.97 -8.40
N LYS A 62 -7.58 0.03 -7.56
CA LYS A 62 -8.50 0.32 -6.45
C LYS A 62 -7.84 1.23 -5.42
N ILE A 63 -6.57 0.98 -5.06
CA ILE A 63 -5.80 1.83 -4.15
C ILE A 63 -5.56 3.22 -4.75
N LYS A 64 -5.12 3.28 -6.03
CA LYS A 64 -4.89 4.54 -6.75
C LYS A 64 -6.15 5.41 -6.73
N SER A 65 -7.30 4.81 -7.01
CA SER A 65 -8.59 5.50 -6.97
C SER A 65 -9.02 5.90 -5.56
N LEU A 66 -8.93 4.98 -4.58
CA LEU A 66 -9.33 5.22 -3.19
C LEU A 66 -8.60 6.43 -2.58
N LEU A 67 -7.30 6.51 -2.82
CA LEU A 67 -6.44 7.56 -2.26
C LEU A 67 -6.26 8.76 -3.21
N THR A 68 -6.91 8.75 -4.37
CA THR A 68 -6.82 9.80 -5.40
C THR A 68 -5.37 10.13 -5.76
N LEU A 69 -4.56 9.10 -5.99
CA LEU A 69 -3.14 9.25 -6.35
C LEU A 69 -2.99 9.59 -7.84
N ASP A 70 -2.08 10.50 -8.15
CA ASP A 70 -1.75 10.80 -9.55
C ASP A 70 -1.08 9.59 -10.21
N GLU A 71 -0.16 8.96 -9.48
CA GLU A 71 0.50 7.72 -9.88
C GLU A 71 0.67 6.76 -8.71
N LEU A 72 0.64 5.47 -9.03
CA LEU A 72 0.91 4.37 -8.11
C LEU A 72 1.58 3.24 -8.89
N ASP A 73 2.82 2.93 -8.53
CA ASP A 73 3.60 1.84 -9.10
C ASP A 73 3.59 0.64 -8.15
N HIS A 74 3.34 -0.55 -8.69
CA HIS A 74 3.54 -1.82 -8.00
C HIS A 74 4.96 -2.33 -8.29
N ILE A 75 5.88 -2.13 -7.35
CA ILE A 75 7.33 -2.28 -7.58
C ILE A 75 7.92 -3.57 -7.01
N GLN A 76 7.08 -4.47 -6.49
CA GLN A 76 7.50 -5.74 -5.90
C GLN A 76 8.33 -6.61 -6.86
N SER A 77 8.12 -6.48 -8.17
CA SER A 77 8.85 -7.17 -9.23
C SER A 77 10.24 -6.60 -9.55
N GLU A 78 10.56 -5.37 -9.12
CA GLU A 78 11.77 -4.64 -9.50
C GLU A 78 12.86 -4.60 -8.40
N ARG A 79 12.67 -5.37 -7.32
CA ARG A 79 13.55 -5.36 -6.13
C ARG A 79 14.98 -5.80 -6.48
N LYS A 80 15.94 -4.88 -6.34
CA LYS A 80 17.39 -5.15 -6.50
C LYS A 80 18.16 -5.28 -5.17
N GLY A 81 17.45 -5.35 -4.03
CA GLY A 81 18.05 -5.62 -2.71
C GLY A 81 18.68 -4.42 -2.00
N GLY A 82 18.37 -3.18 -2.39
CA GLY A 82 18.81 -1.98 -1.68
C GLY A 82 18.03 -1.71 -0.38
N LYS A 83 18.69 -1.01 0.57
CA LYS A 83 18.17 -0.65 1.92
C LYS A 83 16.79 0.05 1.94
N TYR A 84 16.37 0.63 0.81
CA TYR A 84 15.12 1.38 0.64
C TYR A 84 14.30 0.91 -0.56
N GLN A 85 14.43 -0.36 -0.97
CA GLN A 85 13.81 -0.88 -2.20
C GLN A 85 12.78 -1.98 -1.93
N ASN A 86 12.28 -2.09 -0.71
CA ASN A 86 11.40 -3.20 -0.32
C ASN A 86 9.93 -2.82 -0.23
N TYR A 87 9.53 -1.62 -0.65
CA TYR A 87 8.10 -1.29 -0.71
C TYR A 87 7.39 -2.26 -1.68
N ASP A 88 6.13 -2.56 -1.42
CA ASP A 88 5.29 -3.26 -2.40
C ASP A 88 4.75 -2.26 -3.43
N PHE A 89 4.31 -1.09 -2.96
CA PHE A 89 3.89 0.01 -3.83
C PHE A 89 4.53 1.34 -3.44
N ILE A 90 4.70 2.20 -4.45
CA ILE A 90 5.06 3.59 -4.27
C ILE A 90 4.12 4.44 -5.12
N GLY A 91 3.48 5.43 -4.49
CA GLY A 91 2.63 6.38 -5.19
C GLY A 91 2.93 7.81 -4.78
N TYR A 92 2.39 8.75 -5.55
CA TYR A 92 2.45 10.16 -5.19
C TYR A 92 1.21 10.91 -5.65
N THR A 93 0.99 12.06 -5.02
CA THR A 93 0.11 13.11 -5.55
C THR A 93 0.87 14.44 -5.55
N LYS A 94 0.61 15.27 -6.55
CA LYS A 94 1.11 16.63 -6.63
C LYS A 94 0.24 17.52 -5.76
N LYS A 95 0.87 18.18 -4.79
CA LYS A 95 0.21 19.14 -3.91
C LYS A 95 0.69 20.55 -4.21
N LYS A 96 -0.24 21.43 -4.57
CA LYS A 96 0.03 22.86 -4.69
C LYS A 96 0.10 23.51 -3.31
N THR A 97 1.16 24.29 -3.08
CA THR A 97 1.39 25.09 -1.87
C THR A 97 1.70 26.54 -2.26
N PRO A 98 1.65 27.51 -1.33
CA PRO A 98 2.07 28.88 -1.62
C PRO A 98 3.52 29.00 -2.12
N GLN A 99 4.38 28.05 -1.76
CA GLN A 99 5.80 28.01 -2.16
C GLN A 99 6.02 27.34 -3.52
N GLY A 100 5.03 26.65 -4.06
CA GLY A 100 5.11 25.85 -5.28
C GLY A 100 4.41 24.50 -5.15
N GLU A 101 4.56 23.64 -6.15
CA GLU A 101 4.13 22.25 -6.07
C GLU A 101 5.17 21.38 -5.40
N ASN A 102 4.69 20.36 -4.69
CA ASN A 102 5.50 19.31 -4.10
C ASN A 102 4.86 17.94 -4.36
N LEU A 103 5.65 16.87 -4.34
CA LEU A 103 5.08 15.52 -4.27
C LEU A 103 4.78 15.18 -2.82
N GLU A 104 3.55 14.74 -2.55
CA GLU A 104 3.26 13.97 -1.34
C GLU A 104 3.42 12.49 -1.67
N ILE A 105 4.33 11.81 -0.97
CA ILE A 105 4.73 10.42 -1.27
C ILE A 105 3.98 9.44 -0.37
N PHE A 106 3.51 8.37 -1.00
CA PHE A 106 2.80 7.26 -0.38
C PHE A 106 3.61 5.97 -0.55
N THR A 107 3.80 5.23 0.55
CA THR A 107 4.45 3.91 0.52
C THR A 107 3.55 2.86 1.17
N PHE A 108 3.65 1.63 0.67
CA PHE A 108 2.76 0.55 1.07
C PHE A 108 3.53 -0.76 1.31
N GLU A 109 3.12 -1.46 2.36
CA GLU A 109 3.54 -2.83 2.67
C GLU A 109 2.33 -3.76 2.62
N LEU A 110 2.36 -4.74 1.73
CA LEU A 110 1.30 -5.71 1.47
C LEU A 110 1.63 -7.05 2.11
N LYS A 111 0.60 -7.70 2.67
CA LYS A 111 0.64 -9.14 2.98
C LYS A 111 -0.54 -9.84 2.34
N ALA A 112 -0.29 -11.02 1.79
CA ALA A 112 -1.34 -11.87 1.24
C ALA A 112 -2.13 -12.63 2.33
N THR A 113 -1.95 -12.32 3.61
CA THR A 113 -2.61 -13.01 4.71
C THR A 113 -2.89 -12.08 5.88
N ASN A 114 -3.94 -12.38 6.64
CA ASN A 114 -4.28 -11.70 7.88
C ASN A 114 -3.70 -12.39 9.13
N LYS A 115 -2.76 -13.31 8.98
CA LYS A 115 -2.07 -13.92 10.13
C LYS A 115 -1.42 -12.83 10.99
N VAL A 116 -1.56 -12.97 12.30
CA VAL A 116 -0.98 -12.04 13.28
C VAL A 116 0.51 -11.79 13.02
N SER A 117 1.30 -12.83 12.75
CA SER A 117 2.74 -12.69 12.48
C SER A 117 3.01 -11.80 11.27
N SER A 118 2.27 -11.99 10.19
CA SER A 118 2.40 -11.20 8.97
C SER A 118 1.97 -9.74 9.17
N ILE A 119 0.95 -9.50 9.99
CA ILE A 119 0.55 -8.13 10.36
C ILE A 119 1.67 -7.45 11.17
N SER A 120 2.23 -8.13 12.17
CA SER A 120 3.36 -7.59 12.94
C SER A 120 4.59 -7.29 12.06
N GLU A 121 4.90 -8.18 11.11
CA GLU A 121 5.97 -7.97 10.13
C GLU A 121 5.67 -6.76 9.23
N ALA A 122 4.44 -6.62 8.74
CA ALA A 122 4.04 -5.50 7.90
C ALA A 122 4.19 -4.17 8.64
N ILE A 123 3.74 -4.09 9.90
CA ILE A 123 3.89 -2.90 10.73
C ILE A 123 5.37 -2.56 10.94
N SER A 124 6.21 -3.56 11.22
CA SER A 124 7.65 -3.35 11.40
C SER A 124 8.32 -2.82 10.14
N GLN A 125 7.96 -3.36 8.97
CA GLN A 125 8.51 -2.94 7.68
C GLN A 125 8.03 -1.54 7.31
N ALA A 126 6.73 -1.29 7.39
CA ALA A 126 6.13 0.03 7.14
C ALA A 126 6.71 1.12 8.05
N THR A 127 7.00 0.80 9.32
CA THR A 127 7.63 1.76 10.25
C THR A 127 8.99 2.26 9.74
N SER A 128 9.72 1.44 8.98
CA SER A 128 11.01 1.84 8.39
C SER A 128 10.89 2.81 7.20
N TYR A 129 9.69 2.95 6.62
CA TYR A 129 9.43 3.79 5.43
C TYR A 129 9.12 5.25 5.78
N LYS A 130 8.91 5.54 7.06
CA LYS A 130 8.45 6.84 7.56
C LYS A 130 9.43 7.97 7.31
N SER A 131 10.73 7.67 7.16
CA SER A 131 11.74 8.70 6.88
C SER A 131 11.73 9.17 5.42
N THR A 132 11.20 8.38 4.50
CA THR A 132 11.27 8.61 3.04
C THR A 132 9.92 8.95 2.41
N SER A 133 8.82 8.91 3.16
CA SER A 133 7.45 9.12 2.66
C SER A 133 6.60 9.97 3.59
N ASN A 134 5.59 10.64 3.04
CA ASN A 134 4.66 11.45 3.83
C ASN A 134 3.56 10.60 4.46
N TYR A 135 3.14 9.55 3.76
CA TYR A 135 2.11 8.63 4.21
C TYR A 135 2.57 7.21 3.99
N THR A 136 2.35 6.36 4.99
CA THR A 136 2.72 4.95 4.94
C THR A 136 1.52 4.10 5.34
N TYR A 137 1.21 3.10 4.53
CA TYR A 137 0.13 2.15 4.79
C TYR A 137 0.67 0.72 4.91
N ILE A 138 -0.01 -0.07 5.73
CA ILE A 138 -0.02 -1.53 5.55
C ILE A 138 -1.31 -1.93 4.85
N ILE A 139 -1.26 -3.01 4.06
CA ILE A 139 -2.40 -3.57 3.36
C ILE A 139 -2.58 -5.03 3.81
N ILE A 140 -3.70 -5.32 4.46
CA ILE A 140 -3.99 -6.65 5.02
C ILE A 140 -5.38 -7.11 4.57
N PRO A 141 -5.53 -8.27 3.91
CA PRO A 141 -6.83 -8.77 3.48
C PRO A 141 -7.70 -9.13 4.69
N MET A 142 -9.02 -8.92 4.60
CA MET A 142 -9.97 -9.34 5.64
C MET A 142 -9.60 -8.85 7.07
N PHE A 143 -9.04 -7.65 7.17
CA PHE A 143 -8.68 -6.97 8.41
C PHE A 143 -9.72 -5.88 8.70
N ASP A 144 -10.89 -6.33 9.14
CA ASP A 144 -11.99 -5.48 9.60
C ASP A 144 -12.50 -6.03 10.93
N LYS A 145 -13.03 -5.20 11.82
CA LYS A 145 -13.47 -5.65 13.16
C LYS A 145 -14.46 -6.81 13.11
N LYS A 146 -15.31 -6.88 12.07
CA LYS A 146 -16.30 -7.95 11.88
C LYS A 146 -15.71 -9.21 11.25
N LEU A 147 -14.59 -9.08 10.53
CA LEU A 147 -13.99 -10.14 9.73
C LEU A 147 -12.74 -10.74 10.40
N PHE A 148 -12.04 -9.92 11.18
CA PHE A 148 -10.78 -10.27 11.80
C PHE A 148 -11.01 -11.24 12.95
N HIS A 149 -10.11 -12.21 13.03
CA HIS A 149 -10.35 -13.40 13.80
C HIS A 149 -9.98 -13.28 15.29
N ASP A 150 -9.22 -12.24 15.66
CA ASP A 150 -8.81 -11.95 17.03
C ASP A 150 -9.13 -10.50 17.38
N GLU A 151 -10.34 -10.27 17.90
CA GLU A 151 -10.82 -8.92 18.26
C GLU A 151 -9.90 -8.23 19.27
N SER A 152 -9.33 -8.97 20.23
CA SER A 152 -8.42 -8.37 21.21
C SER A 152 -7.14 -7.82 20.58
N ARG A 153 -6.60 -8.54 19.59
CA ARG A 153 -5.42 -8.09 18.84
C ARG A 153 -5.76 -7.07 17.76
N PHE A 154 -6.98 -7.07 17.23
CA PHE A 154 -7.43 -6.06 16.28
C PHE A 154 -7.21 -4.65 16.84
N ASP A 155 -7.79 -4.37 18.01
CA ASP A 155 -7.67 -3.06 18.65
C ASP A 155 -6.21 -2.73 18.98
N SER A 156 -5.43 -3.72 19.44
CA SER A 156 -3.99 -3.56 19.70
C SER A 156 -3.18 -3.18 18.44
N PHE A 157 -3.48 -3.78 17.28
CA PHE A 157 -2.81 -3.46 16.02
C PHE A 157 -3.21 -2.09 15.49
N ILE A 158 -4.48 -1.72 15.65
CA ILE A 158 -4.98 -0.37 15.32
C ILE A 158 -4.22 0.67 16.14
N ASP A 159 -4.10 0.47 17.44
CA ASP A 159 -3.39 1.40 18.32
C ASP A 159 -1.90 1.48 17.96
N LEU A 160 -1.25 0.34 17.72
CA LEU A 160 0.16 0.31 17.30
C LEU A 160 0.39 1.06 15.97
N CYS A 161 -0.52 0.90 14.99
CA CYS A 161 -0.42 1.64 13.74
C CYS A 161 -0.61 3.14 13.95
N LYS A 162 -1.60 3.56 14.76
CA LYS A 162 -1.84 4.97 15.09
C LYS A 162 -0.64 5.61 15.79
N GLU A 163 -0.06 4.93 16.79
CA GLU A 163 1.13 5.39 17.52
C GLU A 163 2.32 5.61 16.57
N ASN A 164 2.43 4.76 15.54
CA ASN A 164 3.47 4.85 14.54
C ASN A 164 3.14 5.79 13.38
N GLY A 165 1.92 6.33 13.31
CA GLY A 165 1.44 7.18 12.21
C GLY A 165 1.11 6.42 10.92
N LEU A 166 0.94 5.10 10.99
CA LEU A 166 0.64 4.23 9.85
C LEU A 166 -0.87 4.17 9.57
N GLY A 167 -1.20 4.10 8.29
CA GLY A 167 -2.54 3.80 7.81
C GLY A 167 -2.74 2.29 7.61
N ILE A 168 -4.00 1.87 7.54
CA ILE A 168 -4.35 0.48 7.24
C ILE A 168 -5.40 0.49 6.14
N LEU A 169 -5.06 -0.16 5.02
CA LEU A 169 -6.03 -0.56 4.02
C LEU A 169 -6.37 -2.04 4.22
N THR A 170 -7.64 -2.39 4.01
CA THR A 170 -8.03 -3.79 3.94
C THR A 170 -8.60 -4.15 2.59
N ILE A 171 -8.46 -5.43 2.25
CA ILE A 171 -8.95 -6.01 1.00
C ILE A 171 -10.12 -6.93 1.38
N GLU A 172 -11.30 -6.61 0.88
CA GLU A 172 -12.43 -7.54 0.91
C GLU A 172 -12.28 -8.54 -0.23
N VAL A 173 -12.30 -9.83 0.10
CA VAL A 173 -12.10 -10.91 -0.86
C VAL A 173 -13.26 -11.88 -0.76
N ASP A 174 -13.80 -12.33 -1.90
CA ASP A 174 -14.63 -13.53 -1.94
C ASP A 174 -13.72 -14.72 -1.66
N PRO A 175 -13.81 -15.33 -0.49
CA PRO A 175 -12.82 -16.31 -0.06
C PRO A 175 -13.03 -17.68 -0.71
N LYS A 176 -14.14 -17.89 -1.43
CA LYS A 176 -14.37 -19.11 -2.22
C LYS A 176 -13.78 -18.97 -3.62
N LYS A 177 -13.82 -17.77 -4.18
CA LYS A 177 -13.36 -17.49 -5.55
C LYS A 177 -11.97 -16.87 -5.61
N HIS A 178 -11.41 -16.51 -4.46
CA HIS A 178 -10.15 -15.76 -4.37
C HIS A 178 -10.16 -14.49 -5.21
N GLN A 179 -11.31 -13.82 -5.24
CA GLN A 179 -11.51 -12.62 -6.05
C GLN A 179 -11.62 -11.40 -5.15
N VAL A 180 -10.79 -10.39 -5.40
CA VAL A 180 -10.91 -9.09 -4.75
C VAL A 180 -12.27 -8.47 -5.08
N LEU A 181 -13.05 -8.17 -4.05
CA LEU A 181 -14.32 -7.46 -4.16
C LEU A 181 -14.06 -5.96 -4.05
N ASP A 182 -13.38 -5.54 -2.97
CA ASP A 182 -13.14 -4.14 -2.70
C ASP A 182 -11.86 -3.89 -1.89
N VAL A 183 -11.43 -2.64 -1.86
CA VAL A 183 -10.34 -2.15 -1.01
C VAL A 183 -10.81 -0.88 -0.34
N TYR A 184 -10.72 -0.83 0.99
CA TYR A 184 -11.14 0.34 1.76
C TYR A 184 -10.19 0.62 2.92
N GLU A 185 -10.24 1.85 3.39
CA GLU A 185 -9.42 2.34 4.49
C GLU A 185 -10.07 2.00 5.83
N ILE A 186 -9.28 1.40 6.73
CA ILE A 186 -9.66 1.13 8.12
C ILE A 186 -9.24 2.30 9.01
N ILE A 187 -8.00 2.78 8.83
CA ILE A 187 -7.51 4.00 9.47
C ILE A 187 -6.62 4.77 8.49
N ALA A 188 -6.76 6.08 8.50
CA ALA A 188 -5.89 7.00 7.78
C ALA A 188 -4.53 7.15 8.50
N PRO A 189 -3.41 7.26 7.76
CA PRO A 189 -2.09 7.55 8.30
C PRO A 189 -2.00 8.99 8.79
N LYS A 190 -1.02 9.24 9.64
CA LYS A 190 -0.60 10.61 9.95
C LYS A 190 0.36 11.08 8.86
N LYS A 191 0.18 12.32 8.37
CA LYS A 191 1.18 12.96 7.51
C LYS A 191 2.49 13.17 8.26
N LEU A 192 3.59 12.66 7.70
CA LEU A 192 4.94 12.80 8.22
C LEU A 192 5.80 13.70 7.34
N GLU A 193 6.83 14.27 7.94
CA GLU A 193 7.89 14.99 7.24
C GLU A 193 8.90 14.00 6.65
N ILE A 194 9.30 14.22 5.40
CA ILE A 194 10.35 13.44 4.76
C ILE A 194 11.70 13.93 5.28
N LEU A 195 12.45 13.02 5.90
CA LEU A 195 13.80 13.27 6.42
C LEU A 195 14.88 12.85 5.43
N ASP A 196 14.60 11.86 4.59
CA ASP A 196 15.46 11.34 3.54
C ASP A 196 14.76 11.48 2.18
N TYR A 197 15.22 12.44 1.37
CA TYR A 197 14.64 12.78 0.07
C TYR A 197 15.13 11.88 -1.08
N SER A 198 15.87 10.81 -0.81
CA SER A 198 16.35 9.89 -1.86
C SER A 198 15.21 9.33 -2.70
N LEU A 199 14.12 8.88 -2.06
CA LEU A 199 12.94 8.39 -2.77
C LEU A 199 12.25 9.50 -3.58
N TYR A 200 12.14 10.70 -3.00
CA TYR A 200 11.53 11.85 -3.67
C TYR A 200 12.24 12.20 -4.98
N PHE A 201 13.57 12.31 -4.95
CA PHE A 201 14.34 12.61 -6.16
C PHE A 201 14.35 11.44 -7.13
N GLY A 202 14.38 10.20 -6.63
CA GLY A 202 14.25 9.01 -7.46
C GLY A 202 12.94 8.96 -8.23
N LEU A 203 11.81 9.36 -7.62
CA LEU A 203 10.51 9.45 -8.30
C LEU A 203 10.49 10.53 -9.38
N LEU A 204 11.05 11.71 -9.09
CA LEU A 204 11.17 12.76 -10.11
C LEU A 204 12.01 12.30 -11.30
N GLU A 205 13.12 11.60 -11.05
CA GLU A 205 13.96 11.08 -12.11
C GLU A 205 13.27 9.99 -12.93
N SER A 206 12.71 8.96 -12.28
CA SER A 206 12.10 7.82 -12.95
C SER A 206 10.86 8.20 -13.77
N LYS A 207 10.11 9.21 -13.33
CA LYS A 207 8.93 9.73 -14.03
C LYS A 207 9.25 10.87 -15.00
N ASN A 208 10.54 11.17 -15.19
CA ASN A 208 11.02 12.25 -16.04
C ASN A 208 10.38 13.62 -15.70
N LEU A 209 10.26 13.90 -14.39
CA LEU A 209 9.69 15.12 -13.84
C LEU A 209 10.78 16.05 -13.26
N GLU A 210 10.51 17.35 -13.24
CA GLU A 210 11.33 18.34 -12.53
C GLU A 210 10.47 19.42 -11.86
N LEU A 211 10.98 20.03 -10.79
CA LEU A 211 10.41 21.25 -10.24
C LEU A 211 10.85 22.45 -11.09
N CYS A 212 9.93 23.06 -11.83
CA CYS A 212 10.23 24.22 -12.64
C CYS A 212 10.45 25.46 -11.77
N ARG A 213 11.64 26.06 -11.83
CA ARG A 213 11.96 27.28 -11.06
C ARG A 213 11.17 28.52 -11.48
N MET A 214 10.62 28.55 -12.70
CA MET A 214 9.85 29.70 -13.19
C MET A 214 8.39 29.66 -12.73
N CYS A 215 7.67 28.57 -13.01
CA CYS A 215 6.25 28.45 -12.63
C CYS A 215 6.05 27.76 -11.27
N LYS A 216 7.11 27.28 -10.63
CA LYS A 216 7.09 26.54 -9.35
C LYS A 216 6.24 25.27 -9.37
N ALA A 217 5.84 24.79 -10.56
CA ALA A 217 5.09 23.55 -10.75
C ALA A 217 6.04 22.37 -11.03
N ILE A 218 5.57 21.15 -10.75
CA ILE A 218 6.24 19.90 -11.12
C ILE A 218 5.79 19.50 -12.52
N VAL A 219 6.73 19.53 -13.44
CA VAL A 219 6.48 19.43 -14.88
C VAL A 219 7.28 18.30 -15.50
N SER A 220 6.83 17.81 -16.66
CA SER A 220 7.62 16.92 -17.49
C SER A 220 8.94 17.59 -17.93
N LYS A 221 10.02 16.80 -17.98
CA LYS A 221 11.28 17.16 -18.63
C LYS A 221 11.22 16.96 -20.14
N GLU A 222 10.18 16.31 -20.65
CA GLU A 222 9.95 16.19 -22.09
C GLU A 222 9.62 17.56 -22.73
N PRO A 223 9.76 17.70 -24.06
CA PRO A 223 9.51 18.97 -24.75
C PRO A 223 8.10 19.53 -24.54
N ASP A 224 7.11 18.67 -24.35
CA ASP A 224 5.71 19.06 -24.12
C ASP A 224 5.51 19.77 -22.76
N ARG A 225 6.46 19.59 -21.83
CA ARG A 225 6.51 20.23 -20.51
C ARG A 225 5.20 20.09 -19.74
N LYS A 226 4.51 18.95 -19.88
CA LYS A 226 3.20 18.71 -19.28
C LYS A 226 3.14 19.14 -17.81
N GLY A 227 2.09 19.89 -17.46
CA GLY A 227 1.91 20.48 -16.12
C GLY A 227 2.49 21.88 -15.95
N CYS A 228 3.12 22.46 -16.98
CA CYS A 228 3.63 23.82 -16.90
C CYS A 228 2.47 24.84 -16.81
N GLU A 229 2.47 25.67 -15.78
CA GLU A 229 1.50 26.78 -15.61
C GLU A 229 1.88 28.04 -16.41
N TRP A 230 2.88 27.94 -17.30
CA TRP A 230 3.39 29.06 -18.09
C TRP A 230 3.57 28.69 -19.56
N MET A 231 2.46 28.24 -20.13
CA MET A 231 2.32 27.89 -21.54
C MET A 231 1.77 29.08 -22.33
N ILE A 232 2.28 29.28 -23.54
CA ILE A 232 1.70 30.19 -24.54
C ILE A 232 0.98 29.34 -25.57
N ASN A 233 -0.28 29.64 -25.81
CA ASN A 233 -1.02 29.07 -26.94
C ASN A 233 -0.65 29.85 -28.21
N LEU A 234 0.15 29.24 -29.07
CA LEU A 234 0.32 29.67 -30.45
C LEU A 234 -0.75 28.98 -31.30
N GLU A 235 -1.06 29.53 -32.46
CA GLU A 235 -2.24 29.15 -33.28
C GLU A 235 -2.39 27.64 -33.54
N ASN A 236 -1.30 26.87 -33.52
CA ASN A 236 -1.30 25.42 -33.72
C ASN A 236 -0.55 24.60 -32.65
N ASP A 237 0.02 25.24 -31.62
CA ASP A 237 0.83 24.54 -30.61
C ASP A 237 0.94 25.33 -29.29
N SER A 238 1.00 24.62 -28.16
CA SER A 238 1.23 25.22 -26.85
C SER A 238 2.71 25.10 -26.49
N GLN A 239 3.41 26.22 -26.35
CA GLN A 239 4.85 26.23 -26.07
C GLN A 239 5.17 26.73 -24.67
N CYS A 240 6.14 26.09 -24.02
CA CYS A 240 6.59 26.47 -22.69
C CYS A 240 7.46 27.73 -22.75
N MET A 241 7.08 28.77 -21.99
CA MET A 241 7.79 30.04 -21.95
C MET A 241 9.27 29.90 -21.51
N LYS A 242 9.57 28.97 -20.59
CA LYS A 242 10.95 28.68 -20.16
C LYS A 242 11.84 28.28 -21.36
N LEU A 243 11.34 27.37 -22.19
CA LEU A 243 12.09 26.88 -23.36
C LEU A 243 12.32 28.00 -24.37
N LEU A 244 11.27 28.79 -24.66
CA LEU A 244 11.37 29.96 -25.54
C LEU A 244 12.43 30.98 -25.08
N PHE A 245 12.48 31.28 -23.78
CA PHE A 245 13.51 32.16 -23.23
C PHE A 245 14.92 31.57 -23.37
N GLN A 246 15.08 30.28 -23.07
CA GLN A 246 16.37 29.60 -23.18
C GLN A 246 16.86 29.56 -24.63
N GLU A 247 15.99 29.25 -25.59
CA GLU A 247 16.33 29.26 -27.02
C GLU A 247 16.74 30.65 -27.53
N LYS A 248 16.03 31.70 -27.10
CA LYS A 248 16.38 33.08 -27.49
C LYS A 248 17.69 33.54 -26.84
N MET A 249 17.96 33.14 -25.60
CA MET A 249 19.21 33.46 -24.90
C MET A 249 20.41 32.78 -25.54
N VAL A 250 20.28 31.53 -26.01
CA VAL A 250 21.36 30.81 -26.71
C VAL A 250 21.70 31.45 -28.06
N LYS A 251 20.72 32.05 -28.75
CA LYS A 251 20.95 32.76 -30.04
C LYS A 251 21.61 34.13 -29.90
N LEU A 252 21.72 34.65 -28.68
CA LEU A 252 22.33 35.95 -28.39
C LEU A 252 23.81 35.83 -27.95
N VAL A 253 24.33 34.60 -27.84
CA VAL A 253 25.73 34.25 -27.59
C VAL A 253 26.36 33.77 -28.89
#